data_AF-A0A158M650-F1
#
_entry.id   AF-A0A158M650-F1
#
_cell.length_a   1.000
_cell.length_b   1.000
_cell.length_c   1.000
_cell.angle_alpha   90.00
_cell.angle_beta   90.00
_cell.angle_gamma   90.00
#
_symmetry.space_group_name_H-M   'P 1'
#
loop_
_entity.id
_entity.type
_entity.pdbx_description
1 polymer ?
#
loop_
_entity_poly.entity_id
_entity_poly.type
_entity_poly.pdbx_seq_one_letter_code
_entity_poly.pdbx_strand_id
1 'polypeptide(L)'
;MPVNHVLTRKRVIRARDLAGQPFVSFGADSQTHQLVQHAFDTAGLPLNVVLDTNTAPTVCEFVAAGLGVSLIHPLFAEGMQSRLVLRRFDPELHFHFQLCRAQASRNAALVEDFVQDVRDVAAHVSREVLKGQ
;
A
#
# COMPACT_ATOMS: atom_id res chain seq x y z
N MET A 1 5.20 -2.69 -9.40
CA MET A 1 5.21 -3.50 -10.65
C MET A 1 6.66 -3.83 -11.02
N PRO A 2 6.94 -4.91 -11.78
CA PRO A 2 8.31 -5.22 -12.19
C PRO A 2 8.92 -4.11 -13.06
N VAL A 3 10.26 -3.97 -13.04
CA VAL A 3 10.98 -2.89 -13.74
C VAL A 3 10.70 -2.80 -15.24
N ASN A 4 10.43 -3.93 -15.89
CA ASN A 4 10.19 -4.01 -17.35
C ASN A 4 8.70 -4.00 -17.73
N HIS A 5 7.79 -3.78 -16.76
CA HIS A 5 6.36 -3.80 -17.04
C HIS A 5 5.93 -2.62 -17.92
N VAL A 6 5.03 -2.83 -18.89
CA VAL A 6 4.63 -1.79 -19.87
C VAL A 6 4.06 -0.52 -19.20
N LEU A 7 3.34 -0.70 -18.09
CA LEU A 7 2.74 0.40 -17.34
C LEU A 7 3.75 1.30 -16.61
N THR A 8 5.03 0.91 -16.51
CA THR A 8 6.08 1.74 -15.91
C THR A 8 6.29 3.07 -16.65
N ARG A 9 5.90 3.12 -17.93
CA ARG A 9 5.94 4.32 -18.78
C ARG A 9 4.91 5.38 -18.38
N LYS A 10 3.85 5.00 -17.66
CA LYS A 10 2.84 5.93 -17.17
C LYS A 10 3.29 6.51 -15.84
N ARG A 11 3.00 7.80 -15.61
CA ARG A 11 3.23 8.46 -14.30
C ARG A 11 2.15 8.12 -13.28
N VAL A 12 0.91 7.98 -13.76
CA VAL A 12 -0.27 7.68 -12.95
C VAL A 12 -0.98 6.47 -13.55
N ILE A 13 -1.38 5.55 -12.68
CA ILE A 13 -2.09 4.31 -13.00
C ILE A 13 -3.52 4.42 -12.49
N ARG A 14 -4.48 3.96 -13.29
CA ARG A 14 -5.89 3.88 -12.90
C ARG A 14 -6.37 2.44 -12.92
N ALA A 15 -7.52 2.16 -12.30
CA ALA A 15 -8.13 0.84 -12.32
C ALA A 15 -8.24 0.25 -13.75
N ARG A 16 -8.59 1.08 -14.75
CA ARG A 16 -8.65 0.66 -16.17
C ARG A 16 -7.34 0.19 -16.77
N ASP A 17 -6.21 0.66 -16.26
CA ASP A 17 -4.88 0.25 -16.72
C ASP A 17 -4.50 -1.13 -16.17
N LEU A 18 -5.12 -1.51 -15.05
CA LEU A 18 -4.89 -2.75 -14.32
C LEU A 18 -5.98 -3.81 -14.58
N ALA A 19 -7.12 -3.41 -15.16
CA ALA A 19 -8.23 -4.31 -15.46
C ALA A 19 -7.75 -5.48 -16.33
N GLY A 20 -7.99 -6.71 -15.85
CA GLY A 20 -7.56 -7.95 -16.50
C GLY A 20 -6.06 -8.29 -16.37
N GLN A 21 -5.21 -7.39 -15.88
CA GLN A 21 -3.80 -7.70 -15.60
C GLN A 21 -3.70 -8.67 -14.41
N PRO A 22 -2.74 -9.62 -14.43
CA PRO A 22 -2.46 -10.45 -13.26
C PRO A 22 -2.18 -9.59 -12.04
N PHE A 23 -2.99 -9.73 -10.99
CA PHE A 23 -2.90 -8.95 -9.78
C PHE A 23 -2.50 -9.82 -8.60
N VAL A 24 -1.39 -9.45 -7.94
CA VAL A 24 -0.96 -10.06 -6.67
C VAL A 24 -1.61 -9.26 -5.55
N SER A 25 -2.53 -9.88 -4.83
CA SER A 25 -3.32 -9.22 -3.79
C SER A 25 -2.78 -9.51 -2.39
N PHE A 26 -3.26 -8.72 -1.42
CA PHE A 26 -3.32 -9.16 -0.04
C PHE A 26 -4.51 -10.11 0.16
N GLY A 27 -4.51 -10.89 1.24
CA GLY A 27 -5.64 -11.74 1.64
C GLY A 27 -6.97 -10.98 1.68
N ALA A 28 -8.07 -11.67 1.40
CA ALA A 28 -9.39 -11.07 1.20
C ALA A 28 -9.95 -10.34 2.44
N ASP A 29 -9.48 -10.71 3.62
CA ASP A 29 -9.79 -10.10 4.91
C ASP A 29 -8.99 -8.82 5.20
N SER A 30 -7.97 -8.52 4.39
CA SER A 30 -7.15 -7.32 4.58
C SER A 30 -7.87 -6.04 4.13
N GLN A 31 -7.64 -4.96 4.89
CA GLN A 31 -8.12 -3.62 4.52
C GLN A 31 -7.63 -3.20 3.14
N THR A 32 -6.38 -3.52 2.78
CA THR A 32 -5.81 -3.17 1.47
C THR A 32 -6.59 -3.84 0.34
N HIS A 33 -6.88 -5.14 0.45
CA HIS A 33 -7.67 -5.84 -0.57
C HIS A 33 -9.06 -5.22 -0.72
N GLN A 34 -9.74 -4.94 0.39
CA GLN A 34 -11.07 -4.32 0.38
C GLN A 34 -11.07 -2.94 -0.30
N LEU A 35 -10.08 -2.09 -0.02
CA LEU A 35 -9.93 -0.78 -0.65
C LEU A 35 -9.70 -0.91 -2.17
N VAL A 36 -8.84 -1.84 -2.58
CA VAL A 36 -8.57 -2.11 -4.00
C VAL A 36 -9.82 -2.63 -4.70
N GLN A 37 -10.47 -3.64 -4.12
CA GLN A 37 -11.68 -4.23 -4.66
C GLN A 37 -12.77 -3.16 -4.84
N HIS A 38 -13.01 -2.33 -3.82
CA HIS A 38 -13.97 -1.24 -3.90
C HIS A 38 -13.66 -0.23 -5.03
N ALA A 39 -12.38 0.10 -5.25
CA ALA A 39 -11.98 1.00 -6.33
C ALA A 39 -12.23 0.43 -7.72
N PHE A 40 -12.09 -0.89 -7.89
CA PHE A 40 -12.38 -1.59 -9.15
C PHE A 40 -13.89 -1.75 -9.36
N ASP A 41 -14.62 -2.13 -8.31
CA ASP A 41 -16.08 -2.30 -8.33
C ASP A 41 -16.78 -0.99 -8.68
N THR A 42 -16.35 0.12 -8.07
CA THR A 42 -16.89 1.46 -8.35
C THR A 42 -16.67 1.88 -9.80
N ALA A 43 -15.58 1.41 -10.42
CA ALA A 43 -15.29 1.65 -11.83
C ALA A 43 -15.96 0.64 -12.79
N GLY A 44 -16.65 -0.39 -12.26
CA GLY A 44 -17.24 -1.46 -13.05
C GLY A 44 -16.20 -2.32 -13.78
N LEU A 45 -15.00 -2.45 -13.21
CA LEU A 45 -13.87 -3.14 -13.83
C LEU A 45 -13.49 -4.42 -13.07
N PRO A 46 -13.07 -5.49 -13.77
CA PRO A 46 -12.65 -6.71 -13.12
C PRO A 46 -11.25 -6.59 -12.51
N LEU A 47 -11.09 -7.05 -11.28
CA LEU A 47 -9.80 -7.29 -10.63
C LEU A 47 -9.40 -8.76 -10.82
N ASN A 48 -8.33 -9.03 -11.57
CA ASN A 48 -7.86 -10.39 -11.86
C ASN A 48 -6.82 -10.84 -10.82
N VAL A 49 -7.28 -11.26 -9.64
CA VAL A 49 -6.39 -11.76 -8.57
C VAL A 49 -5.89 -13.16 -8.94
N VAL A 50 -4.58 -13.29 -9.16
CA VAL A 50 -3.94 -14.57 -9.52
C VAL A 50 -3.26 -15.25 -8.33
N LEU A 51 -2.98 -14.49 -7.28
CA LEU A 51 -2.33 -14.94 -6.07
C LEU A 51 -2.62 -13.95 -4.94
N ASP A 52 -2.77 -14.44 -3.72
CA ASP A 52 -2.82 -13.62 -2.52
C ASP A 52 -1.75 -14.04 -1.50
N THR A 53 -1.49 -13.14 -0.56
CA THR A 53 -0.60 -13.38 0.58
C THR A 53 -0.92 -12.41 1.71
N ASN A 54 -0.41 -12.70 2.91
CA ASN A 54 -0.73 -11.93 4.11
C ASN A 54 0.33 -10.88 4.44
N THR A 55 1.43 -10.78 3.68
CA THR A 55 2.50 -9.82 3.98
C THR A 55 2.93 -9.02 2.75
N ALA A 56 3.19 -7.73 2.96
CA ALA A 56 3.63 -6.84 1.90
C ALA A 56 5.01 -7.19 1.30
N PRO A 57 6.01 -7.66 2.10
CA PRO A 57 7.26 -8.16 1.52
C PRO A 57 7.03 -9.32 0.55
N THR A 58 6.16 -10.28 0.89
CA THR A 58 5.83 -11.38 -0.01
C THR A 58 5.12 -10.91 -1.28
N VAL A 59 4.19 -9.95 -1.19
CA VAL A 59 3.60 -9.30 -2.38
C VAL A 59 4.70 -8.71 -3.26
N CYS A 60 5.64 -7.97 -2.66
CA CYS A 60 6.73 -7.34 -3.40
C CYS A 60 7.61 -8.36 -4.11
N GLU A 61 7.95 -9.47 -3.47
CA GLU A 61 8.74 -10.54 -4.08
C GLU A 61 8.01 -11.20 -5.26
N PHE A 62 6.71 -11.50 -5.12
CA PHE A 62 5.93 -12.08 -6.22
C PHE A 62 5.80 -11.13 -7.41
N VAL A 63 5.61 -9.83 -7.16
CA VAL A 63 5.62 -8.82 -8.21
C VAL A 63 7.01 -8.70 -8.83
N ALA A 64 8.08 -8.74 -8.05
CA ALA A 64 9.46 -8.68 -8.55
C ALA A 64 9.82 -9.91 -9.40
N ALA A 65 9.25 -11.07 -9.06
CA ALA A 65 9.37 -12.32 -9.82
C ALA A 65 8.53 -12.32 -11.12
N GLY A 66 7.74 -11.28 -11.38
CA GLY A 66 6.96 -11.13 -12.61
C GLY A 66 5.58 -11.78 -12.60
N LEU A 67 5.06 -12.18 -11.43
CA LEU A 67 3.74 -12.84 -11.31
C LEU A 67 2.55 -11.87 -11.49
N GLY A 68 2.81 -10.57 -11.58
CA GLY A 68 1.78 -9.58 -11.84
C GLY A 68 2.14 -8.18 -11.35
N VAL A 69 1.10 -7.42 -11.04
CA VAL A 69 1.16 -6.08 -10.43
C VAL A 69 0.38 -6.06 -9.12
N SER A 70 0.57 -5.02 -8.32
CA SER A 70 -0.14 -4.88 -7.04
C SER A 70 -0.31 -3.41 -6.68
N LEU A 71 -1.24 -3.13 -5.77
CA LEU A 71 -1.39 -1.86 -5.07
C LEU A 71 -1.00 -2.07 -3.61
N ILE A 72 0.04 -1.34 -3.19
CA ILE A 72 0.61 -1.42 -1.85
C ILE A 72 0.77 -0.02 -1.28
N HIS A 73 0.75 0.11 0.05
CA HIS A 73 1.19 1.35 0.68
C HIS A 73 2.69 1.55 0.43
N PRO A 74 3.17 2.73 0.01
CA PRO A 74 4.57 2.96 -0.34
C PRO A 74 5.55 2.66 0.80
N LEU A 75 5.12 2.80 2.06
CA LEU A 75 5.90 2.40 3.24
C LEU A 75 6.38 0.95 3.20
N PHE A 76 5.64 0.05 2.53
CA PHE A 76 6.00 -1.37 2.49
C PHE A 76 6.94 -1.73 1.33
N ALA A 77 7.24 -0.78 0.45
CA ALA A 77 8.08 -0.99 -0.72
C ALA A 77 9.55 -0.60 -0.50
N GLU A 78 9.91 -0.25 0.74
CA GLU A 78 11.27 0.15 1.10
C GLU A 78 12.27 -0.97 0.78
N GLY A 79 13.40 -0.62 0.17
CA GLY A 79 14.44 -1.57 -0.24
C GLY A 79 14.17 -2.32 -1.56
N MET A 80 12.99 -2.15 -2.17
CA MET A 80 12.63 -2.84 -3.43
C MET A 80 12.86 -2.00 -4.69
N GLN A 81 13.40 -0.78 -4.58
CA GLN A 81 13.46 0.20 -5.67
C GLN A 81 14.28 -0.25 -6.88
N SER A 82 15.22 -1.19 -6.70
CA SER A 82 16.02 -1.77 -7.79
C SER A 82 15.28 -2.85 -8.58
N ARG A 83 14.22 -3.42 -8.02
CA ARG A 83 13.47 -4.56 -8.60
C ARG A 83 12.01 -4.23 -8.92
N LEU A 84 11.48 -3.17 -8.31
CA LEU A 84 10.12 -2.71 -8.50
C LEU A 84 10.08 -1.24 -8.87
N VAL A 85 9.15 -0.91 -9.77
CA VAL A 85 8.77 0.46 -10.09
C VAL A 85 7.45 0.76 -9.39
N LEU A 86 7.43 1.86 -8.65
CA LEU A 86 6.24 2.43 -8.01
C LEU A 86 5.66 3.53 -8.91
N ARG A 87 4.34 3.57 -9.01
CA ARG A 87 3.57 4.62 -9.68
C ARG A 87 2.36 4.98 -8.86
N ARG A 88 2.00 6.27 -8.88
CA ARG A 88 0.80 6.77 -8.20
C ARG A 88 -0.44 6.08 -8.78
N PHE A 89 -1.38 5.75 -7.92
CA PHE A 89 -2.69 5.23 -8.30
C PHE A 89 -3.74 6.34 -8.17
N ASP A 90 -4.67 6.41 -9.12
CA ASP A 90 -5.78 7.36 -9.16
C ASP A 90 -7.10 6.60 -9.35
N PRO A 91 -8.10 6.75 -8.45
CA PRO A 91 -8.14 7.69 -7.32
C PRO A 91 -7.21 7.29 -6.16
N GLU A 92 -6.89 8.25 -5.29
CA GLU A 92 -6.08 7.99 -4.09
C GLU A 92 -6.83 7.06 -3.12
N LEU A 93 -6.14 6.04 -2.62
CA LEU A 93 -6.68 5.12 -1.62
C LEU A 93 -6.22 5.55 -0.23
N HIS A 94 -7.16 5.98 0.61
CA HIS A 94 -6.85 6.45 1.96
C HIS A 94 -6.65 5.28 2.93
N PHE A 95 -5.43 5.16 3.44
CA PHE A 95 -5.06 4.21 4.49
C PHE A 95 -4.94 4.94 5.83
N HIS A 96 -5.65 4.47 6.86
CA HIS A 96 -5.67 5.11 8.17
C HIS A 96 -4.83 4.34 9.18
N PHE A 97 -3.81 4.98 9.74
CA PHE A 97 -3.06 4.45 10.88
C PHE A 97 -3.70 4.94 12.19
N GLN A 98 -3.90 4.02 13.14
CA GLN A 98 -4.52 4.33 14.42
C GLN A 98 -3.58 3.94 15.57
N LEU A 99 -3.51 4.81 16.58
CA LEU A 99 -2.85 4.53 17.85
C LEU A 99 -3.91 4.24 18.91
N CYS A 100 -3.92 3.01 19.44
CA CYS A 100 -4.85 2.58 20.48
C CYS A 100 -4.12 2.42 21.81
N ARG A 101 -4.71 2.92 22.90
CA ARG A 101 -4.19 2.78 24.26
C ARG A 101 -5.32 2.54 25.26
N ALA A 102 -5.00 1.91 26.39
CA ALA A 102 -5.93 1.82 27.51
C ALA A 102 -6.17 3.22 28.11
N GLN A 103 -7.44 3.55 28.36
CA GLN A 103 -7.84 4.86 28.89
C GLN A 103 -7.31 5.09 30.32
N ALA A 104 -7.24 4.03 31.14
CA ALA A 104 -6.68 4.08 32.48
C ALA A 104 -5.26 3.50 32.47
N SER A 105 -4.26 4.35 32.72
CA SER A 105 -2.87 3.92 32.89
C SER A 105 -2.30 4.56 34.15
N ARG A 106 -1.67 3.75 35.01
CA ARG A 106 -0.89 4.25 36.17
C ARG A 106 0.27 5.15 35.72
N ASN A 107 0.69 5.02 34.46
CA ASN A 107 1.81 5.76 33.87
C ASN A 107 1.31 6.74 32.80
N ALA A 108 0.19 7.44 33.06
CA ALA A 108 -0.46 8.30 32.07
C ALA A 108 0.49 9.31 31.42
N ALA A 109 1.38 9.95 32.20
CA ALA A 109 2.35 10.91 31.67
C ALA A 109 3.29 10.28 30.63
N LEU A 110 3.95 9.16 30.94
CA LEU A 110 4.84 8.47 29.99
C LEU A 110 4.09 7.99 28.73
N VAL A 111 2.83 7.60 28.88
CA VAL A 111 2.00 7.21 27.74
C VAL A 111 1.66 8.42 26.86
N GLU A 112 1.35 9.58 27.45
CA GLU A 112 1.15 10.82 26.68
C GLU A 112 2.43 11.25 25.96
N ASP A 113 3.58 11.19 26.63
CA ASP A 113 4.87 11.53 26.03
C ASP A 113 5.15 10.61 24.82
N PHE A 114 4.96 9.30 24.97
CA PHE A 114 5.10 8.34 23.87
C PHE A 114 4.09 8.61 22.73
N VAL A 115 2.83 8.91 23.05
CA VAL A 115 1.81 9.24 22.05
C VAL A 115 2.25 10.46 21.24
N GLN A 116 2.80 11.47 21.89
CA GLN A 116 3.29 12.69 21.26
C GLN A 116 4.48 12.39 20.33
N ASP A 117 5.47 11.64 20.82
CA ASP A 117 6.62 11.21 20.02
C ASP A 117 6.19 10.41 18.78
N VAL A 118 5.25 9.46 18.93
CA VAL A 118 4.73 8.69 17.79
C VAL A 118 4.05 9.59 16.76
N ARG A 119 3.28 10.60 17.20
CA ARG A 119 2.64 11.55 16.28
C ARG A 119 3.66 12.39 15.53
N ASP A 120 4.71 12.85 16.22
CA ASP A 120 5.75 13.68 15.61
C ASP A 120 6.57 12.89 14.59
N VAL A 121 6.95 11.65 14.92
CA VAL A 121 7.62 10.73 13.99
C VAL A 121 6.71 10.38 12.81
N ALA A 122 5.44 10.05 13.05
CA ALA A 122 4.49 9.74 11.98
C ALA A 122 4.30 10.91 11.01
N ALA A 123 4.21 12.14 11.52
CA ALA A 123 4.13 13.34 10.70
C ALA A 123 5.40 13.56 9.88
N HIS A 124 6.58 13.24 10.42
CA HIS A 124 7.85 13.31 9.70
C HIS A 124 7.92 12.26 8.58
N VAL A 125 7.67 10.98 8.91
CA VAL A 125 7.68 9.86 7.96
C VAL A 125 6.67 10.08 6.82
N SER A 126 5.46 10.53 7.14
CA SER A 126 4.44 10.85 6.14
C SER A 126 4.94 11.89 5.14
N ARG A 127 5.60 12.97 5.60
CA ARG A 127 6.17 13.99 4.71
C ARG A 127 7.26 13.44 3.81
N GLU A 128 8.18 12.62 4.33
CA GLU A 128 9.28 12.06 3.53
C GLU A 128 8.77 11.08 2.48
N VAL A 129 7.82 10.20 2.85
CA VAL A 129 7.22 9.22 1.95
C VAL A 129 6.36 9.88 0.88
N LEU A 130 5.71 11.01 1.19
CA LEU A 130 4.93 11.79 0.23
C LEU A 130 5.80 12.68 -0.69
N LYS A 131 6.97 13.15 -0.23
CA LYS A 131 7.91 13.93 -1.07
C LYS A 131 8.53 13.10 -2.20
N GLY A 132 8.61 11.77 -2.04
CA GLY A 132 9.15 10.85 -3.04
C GLY A 132 8.17 10.42 -4.15
N GLN A 133 6.95 10.97 -4.17
CA GLN A 133 5.88 10.60 -5.11
C GLN A 133 5.71 11.55 -6.29
#